data_AF-A0A7M2WX52-F1
#
_entry.id   AF-A0A7M2WX52-F1
#
_cell.length_a   1.000
_cell.length_b   1.000
_cell.length_c   1.000
_cell.angle_alpha   90.00
_cell.angle_beta   90.00
_cell.angle_gamma   90.00
#
_symmetry.space_group_name_H-M   'P 1'
#
loop_
_entity.id
_entity.type
_entity.pdbx_description
1 polymer ?
#
loop_
_entity_poly.entity_id
_entity_poly.type
_entity_poly.pdbx_seq_one_letter_code
_entity_poly.pdbx_strand_id
1 'polypeptide(L)'
;MSTAKPASLRHLWTRVPLAMVLLLVSTTVHAGSAPEGSAARSLPEDQKILHALNRLGFGARPGDVERVRAMGLDDYIRQQLDPTKIDDKACEKAVEPLDTLKMSSEHFMGQFFEDIKFFLQMQMASGNADDMKMRFGVDLPNDKKALSKDNPYQQNGLPNLGALAKRDSIRCMAELQQAKLMRAALSERQLQEVMVDFWSNHFNVDMRKNACRALIVAHDRDVIRTNALGKFHDLLSAVAHSPAMLAYLDNNENSVARERGAIETKLIEWYVSYKFGYSVKGQISNKEGPNENYGRELLELHTLGVDGGYTQKDVQEVARCFSGWSYSGMGGKFEFNKNRHDQGEKTVLGVRLPKDHGIKDGEDVLKLLSRHPSTAKFISRKLCQRFVSDEPPTELVERVAKVFTGTGGDIRKVIESIVNSDAFYAPTAVRSKIKSPFEYAVSAVRATGGEFTGRGWGMFGKLSYIEEGGALLGNDPKLSKEKKKSLNWHVHDMGQPLLAFAAPTGYPELSSKWVSPSALIDRLNFAVALTESDMKDIKVDVSRLLGKKVDADNAEAVIERLAATLLHQPLSDATKATLLRSLDVKEGRTIDIKKAAGLILGSPEFQRR
;
A
#
# COMPACT_ATOMS: atom_id res chain seq x y z
N MET A 1 -52.05 -9.80 12.47
CA MET A 1 -50.81 -9.38 13.13
C MET A 1 -49.74 -9.20 12.07
N SER A 2 -49.34 -7.94 11.87
CA SER A 2 -48.46 -7.46 10.81
C SER A 2 -47.01 -7.92 11.04
N THR A 3 -46.43 -8.60 10.06
CA THR A 3 -44.99 -8.89 10.01
C THR A 3 -44.29 -7.70 9.35
N ALA A 4 -43.66 -6.86 10.16
CA ALA A 4 -42.81 -5.78 9.68
C ALA A 4 -41.62 -6.38 8.91
N LYS A 5 -41.59 -6.15 7.59
CA LYS A 5 -40.39 -6.36 6.76
C LYS A 5 -39.29 -5.39 7.21
N PRO A 6 -38.01 -5.79 7.22
CA PRO A 6 -36.91 -4.85 7.44
C PRO A 6 -36.88 -3.84 6.29
N ALA A 7 -36.92 -2.55 6.62
CA ALA A 7 -36.80 -1.47 5.67
C ALA A 7 -35.43 -1.55 4.98
N SER A 8 -35.41 -1.88 3.69
CA SER A 8 -34.21 -1.77 2.89
C SER A 8 -33.85 -0.29 2.71
N LEU A 9 -32.59 0.08 3.01
CA LEU A 9 -32.00 1.41 2.82
C LEU A 9 -32.10 1.97 1.37
N ARG A 10 -32.68 1.25 0.41
CA ARG A 10 -32.77 1.62 -1.01
C ARG A 10 -33.61 2.86 -1.32
N HIS A 11 -34.50 3.30 -0.42
CA HIS A 11 -35.44 4.39 -0.70
C HIS A 11 -34.92 5.80 -0.37
N LEU A 12 -33.78 5.94 0.33
CA LEU A 12 -33.17 7.24 0.64
C LEU A 12 -32.26 7.81 -0.48
N TRP A 13 -32.06 7.08 -1.57
CA TRP A 13 -30.87 7.21 -2.42
C TRP A 13 -31.09 7.65 -3.88
N THR A 14 -32.27 8.15 -4.27
CA THR A 14 -32.56 8.30 -5.72
C THR A 14 -32.25 9.67 -6.34
N ARG A 15 -31.95 10.72 -5.57
CA ARG A 15 -31.69 12.08 -6.13
C ARG A 15 -30.42 12.78 -5.65
N VAL A 16 -30.00 12.56 -4.41
CA VAL A 16 -28.88 13.27 -3.76
C VAL A 16 -27.48 12.77 -4.19
N PRO A 17 -27.21 11.44 -4.23
CA PRO A 17 -25.91 10.94 -4.66
C PRO A 17 -25.60 11.34 -6.11
N LEU A 18 -26.61 11.37 -6.98
CA LEU A 18 -26.42 11.66 -8.39
C LEU A 18 -25.99 13.11 -8.64
N ALA A 19 -26.54 14.10 -7.94
CA ALA A 19 -26.15 15.50 -8.11
C ALA A 19 -24.72 15.78 -7.62
N MET A 20 -24.33 15.19 -6.48
CA MET A 20 -22.95 15.24 -5.98
C MET A 20 -21.98 14.55 -6.94
N VAL A 21 -22.34 13.35 -7.42
CA VAL A 21 -21.57 12.60 -8.43
C VAL A 21 -21.43 13.42 -9.72
N LEU A 22 -22.49 14.10 -10.17
CA LEU A 22 -22.44 14.96 -11.37
C LEU A 22 -21.56 16.20 -11.17
N LEU A 23 -21.51 16.82 -9.99
CA LEU A 23 -20.56 17.91 -9.69
C LEU A 23 -19.10 17.42 -9.71
N LEU A 24 -18.86 16.22 -9.18
CA LEU A 24 -17.55 15.58 -9.26
C LEU A 24 -17.14 15.31 -10.71
N VAL A 25 -18.03 14.76 -11.55
CA VAL A 25 -17.75 14.46 -12.95
C VAL A 25 -17.58 15.74 -13.80
N SER A 26 -18.44 16.75 -13.62
CA SER A 26 -18.35 18.01 -14.39
C SER A 26 -17.09 18.81 -14.09
N THR A 27 -16.59 18.79 -12.84
CA THR A 27 -15.29 19.39 -12.48
C THR A 27 -14.09 18.56 -12.94
N THR A 28 -14.27 17.31 -13.37
CA THR A 28 -13.19 16.51 -13.98
C THR A 28 -13.07 16.71 -15.49
N VAL A 29 -14.14 17.16 -16.14
CA VAL A 29 -14.14 17.50 -17.58
C VAL A 29 -13.65 18.93 -17.84
N HIS A 30 -13.72 19.81 -16.85
CA HIS A 30 -13.10 21.13 -16.87
C HIS A 30 -12.05 21.25 -15.76
N ALA A 31 -10.84 20.75 -16.03
CA ALA A 31 -9.65 21.49 -15.61
C ALA A 31 -9.59 22.76 -16.47
N GLY A 32 -10.55 23.67 -16.23
CA GLY A 32 -10.70 24.89 -16.99
C GLY A 32 -9.45 25.73 -16.83
N SER A 33 -8.88 26.12 -17.96
CA SER A 33 -7.89 27.18 -18.07
C SER A 33 -8.28 28.31 -17.11
N ALA A 34 -7.35 28.67 -16.22
CA ALA A 34 -7.48 29.90 -15.47
C ALA A 34 -7.64 31.06 -16.48
N PRO A 35 -8.50 32.06 -16.22
CA PRO A 35 -8.66 33.19 -17.12
C PRO A 35 -7.29 33.86 -17.33
N GLU A 36 -6.84 33.90 -18.59
CA GLU A 36 -5.67 34.67 -19.00
C GLU A 36 -5.92 36.14 -18.63
N GLY A 37 -5.15 36.66 -17.67
CA GLY A 37 -5.19 38.08 -17.29
C GLY A 37 -5.14 38.38 -15.79
N SER A 38 -5.21 37.40 -14.89
CA SER A 38 -4.98 37.66 -13.46
C SER A 38 -3.49 37.56 -13.15
N ALA A 39 -2.82 38.71 -12.93
CA ALA A 39 -1.47 38.73 -12.38
C ALA A 39 -1.40 37.77 -11.17
N ALA A 40 -0.48 36.80 -11.22
CA ALA A 40 -0.38 35.69 -10.29
C ALA A 40 -0.22 36.19 -8.84
N ARG A 41 -1.33 36.35 -8.12
CA ARG A 41 -1.29 36.55 -6.67
C ARG A 41 -0.79 35.25 -6.06
N SER A 42 0.30 35.34 -5.31
CA SER A 42 0.80 34.22 -4.50
C SER A 42 -0.32 33.70 -3.61
N LEU A 43 -0.42 32.38 -3.45
CA LEU A 43 -1.39 31.75 -2.56
C LEU A 43 -1.31 32.38 -1.15
N PRO A 44 -2.46 32.70 -0.52
CA PRO A 44 -2.51 33.08 0.89
C PRO A 44 -1.79 32.04 1.77
N GLU A 45 -1.21 32.47 2.88
CA GLU A 45 -0.39 31.61 3.75
C GLU A 45 -1.14 30.36 4.21
N ASP A 46 -2.38 30.51 4.67
CA ASP A 46 -3.24 29.38 5.07
C ASP A 46 -3.48 28.37 3.94
N GLN A 47 -3.58 28.84 2.69
CA GLN A 47 -3.72 27.94 1.55
C GLN A 47 -2.42 27.21 1.24
N LYS A 48 -1.25 27.85 1.42
CA LYS A 48 0.05 27.18 1.30
C LYS A 48 0.23 26.12 2.37
N ILE A 49 -0.16 26.41 3.62
CA ILE A 49 -0.13 25.47 4.74
C ILE A 49 -1.02 24.26 4.46
N LEU A 50 -2.28 24.50 4.09
CA LEU A 50 -3.22 23.43 3.75
C LEU A 50 -2.73 22.60 2.55
N HIS A 51 -2.17 23.25 1.53
CA HIS A 51 -1.58 22.56 0.39
C HIS A 51 -0.42 21.65 0.81
N ALA A 52 0.51 22.15 1.63
CA ALA A 52 1.61 21.36 2.15
C ALA A 52 1.12 20.17 3.00
N LEU A 53 0.14 20.36 3.88
CA LEU A 53 -0.47 19.28 4.68
C LEU A 53 -1.13 18.19 3.82
N ASN A 54 -1.68 18.55 2.66
CA ASN A 54 -2.31 17.63 1.71
C ASN A 54 -1.31 16.93 0.77
N ARG A 55 -0.15 17.55 0.49
CA ARG A 55 0.88 17.00 -0.41
C ARG A 55 1.96 16.22 0.32
N LEU A 56 2.37 16.70 1.49
CA LEU A 56 3.39 16.09 2.34
C LEU A 56 2.78 15.17 3.41
N GLY A 57 1.46 15.08 3.47
CA GLY A 57 0.73 14.20 4.36
C GLY A 57 -0.59 13.74 3.76
N PHE A 58 -1.40 13.08 4.58
CA PHE A 58 -2.75 12.65 4.21
C PHE A 58 -3.80 13.69 4.64
N GLY A 59 -3.45 14.98 4.58
CA GLY A 59 -4.33 16.08 4.97
C GLY A 59 -4.28 16.44 6.45
N ALA A 60 -4.98 17.53 6.76
CA ALA A 60 -5.01 18.14 8.09
C ALA A 60 -6.01 17.46 9.03
N ARG A 61 -5.65 17.35 10.31
CA ARG A 61 -6.60 17.12 11.40
C ARG A 61 -7.08 18.46 11.97
N PRO A 62 -8.17 18.48 12.75
CA PRO A 62 -8.55 19.68 13.50
C PRO A 62 -7.36 20.21 14.33
N GLY A 63 -6.98 21.47 14.09
CA GLY A 63 -5.85 22.12 14.77
C GLY A 63 -4.50 22.06 14.04
N ASP A 64 -4.33 21.22 13.00
CA ASP A 64 -3.04 21.11 12.31
C ASP A 64 -2.68 22.39 11.53
N VAL A 65 -3.64 23.06 10.89
CA VAL A 65 -3.38 24.32 10.18
C VAL A 65 -2.93 25.41 11.15
N GLU A 66 -3.60 25.53 12.31
CA GLU A 66 -3.24 26.47 13.37
C GLU A 66 -1.85 26.19 13.94
N ARG A 67 -1.53 24.91 14.15
CA ARG A 67 -0.21 24.48 14.63
C ARG A 67 0.88 24.82 13.62
N VAL A 68 0.68 24.53 12.33
CA VAL A 68 1.66 24.87 11.29
C VAL A 68 1.82 26.37 11.15
N ARG A 69 0.73 27.14 11.24
CA ARG A 69 0.79 28.61 11.24
C ARG A 69 1.62 29.14 12.41
N ALA A 70 1.44 28.57 13.60
CA ALA A 70 2.18 28.98 14.79
C ALA A 70 3.68 28.64 14.72
N MET A 71 4.05 27.51 14.12
CA MET A 71 5.46 27.11 13.97
C MET A 71 6.15 27.71 12.73
N GLY A 72 5.38 28.10 11.71
CA GLY A 72 5.89 28.48 10.39
C GLY A 72 5.97 27.32 9.41
N LEU A 73 5.55 27.56 8.17
CA LEU A 73 5.50 26.53 7.12
C LEU A 73 6.87 25.92 6.80
N ASP A 74 7.92 26.75 6.72
CA ASP A 74 9.28 26.28 6.42
C ASP A 74 9.82 25.36 7.53
N ASP A 75 9.53 25.69 8.79
CA ASP A 75 9.92 24.87 9.94
C ASP A 75 9.17 23.53 9.94
N TYR A 76 7.89 23.55 9.59
CA TYR A 76 7.12 22.33 9.39
C TYR A 76 7.74 21.43 8.30
N ILE A 77 8.07 22.00 7.14
CA ILE A 77 8.68 21.25 6.03
C ILE A 77 10.04 20.68 6.45
N ARG A 78 10.91 21.48 7.07
CA ARG A 78 12.22 21.02 7.58
C ARG A 78 12.06 19.90 8.60
N GLN A 79 11.06 19.98 9.47
CA GLN A 79 10.76 18.92 10.43
C GLN A 79 10.32 17.63 9.73
N GLN A 80 9.43 17.71 8.72
CA GLN A 80 8.95 16.55 7.96
C GLN A 80 10.05 15.86 7.14
N LEU A 81 11.03 16.61 6.64
CA LEU A 81 12.20 16.06 5.93
C LEU A 81 13.13 15.26 6.86
N ASP A 82 13.05 15.45 8.17
CA ASP A 82 13.82 14.73 9.18
C ASP A 82 12.90 14.09 10.23
N PRO A 83 12.26 12.94 9.91
CA PRO A 83 11.28 12.32 10.81
C PRO A 83 11.85 11.88 12.16
N THR A 84 13.17 11.77 12.28
CA THR A 84 13.82 11.43 13.56
C THR A 84 13.66 12.52 14.61
N LYS A 85 13.39 13.77 14.19
CA LYS A 85 13.10 14.92 15.06
C LYS A 85 11.63 15.05 15.45
N ILE A 86 10.77 14.15 14.97
CA ILE A 86 9.34 14.15 15.26
C ILE A 86 9.05 13.08 16.30
N ASP A 87 8.45 13.50 17.43
CA ASP A 87 7.89 12.56 18.41
C ASP A 87 6.66 11.89 17.82
N ASP A 88 6.70 10.57 17.71
CA ASP A 88 5.64 9.75 17.15
C ASP A 88 5.19 8.63 18.11
N LYS A 89 5.51 8.76 19.41
CA LYS A 89 5.20 7.74 20.44
C LYS A 89 3.72 7.39 20.51
N ALA A 90 2.82 8.35 20.26
CA ALA A 90 1.39 8.09 20.26
C ALA A 90 0.99 7.12 19.14
N CYS A 91 1.55 7.30 17.93
CA CYS A 91 1.34 6.38 16.81
C CYS A 91 1.98 5.02 17.09
N GLU A 92 3.23 4.98 17.60
CA GLU A 92 3.89 3.73 17.94
C GLU A 92 3.12 2.93 19.00
N LYS A 93 2.58 3.60 20.02
CA LYS A 93 1.71 2.97 21.02
C LYS A 93 0.41 2.44 20.40
N ALA A 94 -0.15 3.13 19.42
CA ALA A 94 -1.38 2.69 18.76
C ALA A 94 -1.18 1.40 17.97
N VAL A 95 -0.02 1.24 17.29
CA VAL A 95 0.29 0.03 16.51
C VAL A 95 1.00 -1.06 17.32
N GLU A 96 1.40 -0.77 18.56
CA GLU A 96 2.06 -1.72 19.46
C GLU A 96 1.37 -3.08 19.60
N PRO A 97 0.01 -3.16 19.63
CA PRO A 97 -0.70 -4.44 19.76
C PRO A 97 -0.74 -5.31 18.49
N LEU A 98 -0.12 -4.84 17.39
CA LEU A 98 0.01 -5.57 16.13
C LEU A 98 1.35 -6.35 16.17
N ASP A 99 1.36 -7.50 16.86
CA ASP A 99 2.60 -8.21 17.19
C ASP A 99 3.42 -8.65 15.98
N THR A 100 2.77 -8.95 14.84
CA THR A 100 3.47 -9.40 13.63
C THR A 100 4.46 -8.36 13.11
N LEU A 101 4.22 -7.08 13.37
CA LEU A 101 5.12 -5.99 12.98
C LEU A 101 6.51 -6.10 13.63
N LYS A 102 6.62 -6.80 14.76
CA LYS A 102 7.87 -6.96 15.53
C LYS A 102 8.60 -8.27 15.20
N MET A 103 7.96 -9.18 14.49
CA MET A 103 8.51 -10.50 14.19
C MET A 103 9.47 -10.44 13.00
N SER A 104 10.46 -11.34 12.96
CA SER A 104 11.37 -11.48 11.83
C SER A 104 10.78 -12.41 10.75
N SER A 105 11.26 -12.29 9.51
CA SER A 105 10.90 -13.25 8.44
C SER A 105 11.26 -14.69 8.82
N GLU A 106 12.35 -14.88 9.56
CA GLU A 106 12.76 -16.18 10.11
C GLU A 106 11.72 -16.76 11.07
N HIS A 107 11.15 -15.93 11.94
CA HIS A 107 10.08 -16.37 12.84
C HIS A 107 8.83 -16.83 12.05
N PHE A 108 8.41 -16.04 11.05
CA PHE A 108 7.23 -16.39 10.25
C PHE A 108 7.42 -17.65 9.41
N MET A 109 8.57 -17.76 8.72
CA MET A 109 8.87 -18.92 7.91
C MET A 109 9.09 -20.16 8.80
N GLY A 110 9.81 -20.00 9.92
CA GLY A 110 10.03 -21.07 10.91
C GLY A 110 8.74 -21.62 11.49
N GLN A 111 7.81 -20.76 11.92
CA GLN A 111 6.50 -21.18 12.45
C GLN A 111 5.67 -21.91 11.38
N PHE A 112 5.65 -21.38 10.15
CA PHE A 112 5.00 -22.04 9.02
C PHE A 112 5.56 -23.45 8.74
N PHE A 113 6.88 -23.63 8.88
CA PHE A 113 7.53 -24.92 8.69
C PHE A 113 7.30 -25.89 9.85
N GLU A 114 7.36 -25.45 11.11
CA GLU A 114 7.05 -26.31 12.25
C GLU A 114 5.60 -26.78 12.24
N ASP A 115 4.66 -25.92 11.82
CA ASP A 115 3.27 -26.31 11.59
C ASP A 115 3.21 -27.45 10.55
N ILE A 116 3.84 -27.29 9.38
CA ILE A 116 3.90 -28.31 8.32
C ILE A 116 4.51 -29.63 8.82
N LYS A 117 5.65 -29.54 9.49
CA LYS A 117 6.41 -30.69 10.01
C LYS A 117 5.60 -31.48 11.02
N PHE A 118 4.93 -30.80 11.95
CA PHE A 118 4.07 -31.44 12.96
C PHE A 118 2.91 -32.21 12.30
N PHE A 119 2.26 -31.65 11.29
CA PHE A 119 1.20 -32.36 10.58
C PHE A 119 1.69 -33.58 9.82
N LEU A 120 2.85 -33.48 9.16
CA LEU A 120 3.47 -34.62 8.50
C LEU A 120 3.76 -35.73 9.53
N GLN A 121 4.31 -35.39 10.70
CA GLN A 121 4.57 -36.36 11.80
C GLN A 121 3.28 -37.02 12.30
N MET A 122 2.20 -36.27 12.42
CA MET A 122 0.93 -36.77 12.91
C MET A 122 0.19 -37.66 11.91
N GLN A 123 0.25 -37.34 10.60
CA GLN A 123 -0.26 -38.20 9.53
C GLN A 123 0.48 -39.56 9.49
N MET A 124 1.78 -39.55 9.74
CA MET A 124 2.59 -40.76 9.87
C MET A 124 2.18 -41.57 11.11
N ALA A 125 1.96 -40.91 12.25
CA ALA A 125 1.51 -41.55 13.49
C ALA A 125 0.09 -42.15 13.38
N SER A 126 -0.75 -41.63 12.48
CA SER A 126 -2.08 -42.17 12.17
C SER A 126 -2.10 -43.31 11.13
N GLY A 127 -0.93 -43.79 10.67
CA GLY A 127 -0.83 -44.97 9.79
C GLY A 127 -0.67 -44.69 8.30
N ASN A 128 -0.58 -43.42 7.86
CA ASN A 128 -0.32 -43.06 6.44
C ASN A 128 1.19 -42.91 6.13
N ALA A 129 2.06 -43.57 6.91
CA ALA A 129 3.51 -43.37 6.85
C ALA A 129 4.13 -43.75 5.50
N ASP A 130 3.66 -44.84 4.90
CA ASP A 130 4.18 -45.33 3.60
C ASP A 130 3.79 -44.41 2.44
N ASP A 131 2.58 -43.85 2.46
CA ASP A 131 2.10 -42.87 1.48
C ASP A 131 2.89 -41.56 1.57
N MET A 132 3.23 -41.11 2.79
CA MET A 132 4.05 -39.91 3.00
C MET A 132 5.51 -40.12 2.61
N LYS A 133 6.11 -41.28 2.93
CA LYS A 133 7.47 -41.64 2.49
C LYS A 133 7.57 -41.71 0.96
N MET A 134 6.55 -42.27 0.30
CA MET A 134 6.46 -42.32 -1.15
C MET A 134 6.28 -40.91 -1.77
N ARG A 135 5.52 -40.02 -1.14
CA ARG A 135 5.23 -38.66 -1.67
C ARG A 135 6.36 -37.66 -1.47
N PHE A 136 7.12 -37.76 -0.38
CA PHE A 136 8.09 -36.72 0.00
C PHE A 136 9.54 -37.21 0.04
N GLY A 137 9.80 -38.53 -0.01
CA GLY A 137 11.15 -39.08 -0.12
C GLY A 137 12.06 -38.83 1.10
N VAL A 138 11.50 -38.43 2.24
CA VAL A 138 12.23 -38.16 3.49
C VAL A 138 11.79 -39.14 4.57
N ASP A 139 12.75 -39.86 5.17
CA ASP A 139 12.54 -40.61 6.41
C ASP A 139 12.51 -39.63 7.60
N LEU A 140 11.32 -39.35 8.12
CA LEU A 140 11.13 -38.47 9.29
C LEU A 140 11.07 -39.30 10.59
N PRO A 141 11.56 -38.78 11.73
CA PRO A 141 11.51 -39.50 13.01
C PRO A 141 10.07 -39.83 13.43
N ASN A 142 9.80 -41.11 13.71
CA ASN A 142 8.50 -41.59 14.20
C ASN A 142 8.39 -41.37 15.72
N ASP A 143 8.13 -40.14 16.15
CA ASP A 143 8.01 -39.82 17.57
C ASP A 143 6.57 -40.05 18.08
N LYS A 144 6.37 -41.15 18.82
CA LYS A 144 5.09 -41.49 19.46
C LYS A 144 4.63 -40.45 20.50
N LYS A 145 5.49 -39.51 20.94
CA LYS A 145 5.09 -38.39 21.81
C LYS A 145 4.10 -37.43 21.14
N ALA A 146 4.06 -37.37 19.81
CA ALA A 146 3.06 -36.57 19.07
C ALA A 146 1.61 -37.02 19.38
N LEU A 147 1.41 -38.27 19.83
CA LEU A 147 0.13 -38.85 20.23
C LEU A 147 -0.14 -38.79 21.75
N SER A 148 0.71 -38.16 22.56
CA SER A 148 0.53 -38.12 24.02
C SER A 148 -0.64 -37.23 24.45
N LYS A 149 -1.37 -37.64 25.50
CA LYS A 149 -2.53 -36.92 26.06
C LYS A 149 -2.18 -35.57 26.70
N ASP A 150 -0.91 -35.36 27.02
CA ASP A 150 -0.40 -34.11 27.60
C ASP A 150 -0.09 -33.06 26.52
N ASN A 151 -0.34 -33.37 25.24
CA ASN A 151 -0.17 -32.47 24.12
C ASN A 151 -1.34 -31.46 24.03
N PRO A 152 -1.10 -30.14 24.10
CA PRO A 152 -2.15 -29.11 24.04
C PRO A 152 -2.97 -29.11 22.74
N TYR A 153 -2.46 -29.73 21.67
CA TYR A 153 -3.16 -29.86 20.38
C TYR A 153 -4.09 -31.07 20.28
N GLN A 154 -4.00 -32.07 21.18
CA GLN A 154 -4.97 -33.17 21.26
C GLN A 154 -6.27 -32.75 21.97
N GLN A 155 -6.21 -31.82 22.93
CA GLN A 155 -7.38 -31.39 23.71
C GLN A 155 -8.41 -30.60 22.89
N ASN A 156 -7.99 -29.98 21.78
CA ASN A 156 -8.85 -29.11 20.95
C ASN A 156 -9.17 -29.69 19.55
N GLY A 157 -8.78 -30.94 19.28
CA GLY A 157 -8.88 -31.56 17.96
C GLY A 157 -7.79 -31.08 16.99
N LEU A 158 -7.48 -31.91 15.98
CA LEU A 158 -6.44 -31.63 14.99
C LEU A 158 -6.77 -30.36 14.20
N PRO A 159 -5.97 -29.29 14.28
CA PRO A 159 -6.14 -28.17 13.39
C PRO A 159 -5.86 -28.63 11.95
N ASN A 160 -6.72 -28.26 11.00
CA ASN A 160 -6.40 -28.40 9.58
C ASN A 160 -5.07 -27.65 9.32
N LEU A 161 -4.07 -28.30 8.72
CA LEU A 161 -2.76 -27.69 8.44
C LEU A 161 -2.87 -26.42 7.61
N GLY A 162 -3.79 -26.45 6.64
CA GLY A 162 -4.15 -25.29 5.83
C GLY A 162 -4.93 -24.23 6.61
N ALA A 163 -5.30 -24.45 7.87
CA ALA A 163 -5.95 -23.48 8.74
C ALA A 163 -4.98 -22.80 9.72
N LEU A 164 -3.96 -23.50 10.24
CA LEU A 164 -2.92 -22.90 11.12
C LEU A 164 -1.95 -22.00 10.34
N ALA A 165 -1.30 -22.53 9.31
CA ALA A 165 -0.42 -21.78 8.42
C ALA A 165 -1.14 -20.61 7.72
N LYS A 166 -2.44 -20.77 7.47
CA LYS A 166 -3.31 -19.72 6.94
C LYS A 166 -3.66 -18.67 8.00
N ARG A 167 -3.73 -19.02 9.29
CA ARG A 167 -4.06 -18.08 10.37
C ARG A 167 -2.95 -17.06 10.59
N ASP A 168 -1.70 -17.49 10.74
CA ASP A 168 -0.58 -16.56 11.01
C ASP A 168 -0.20 -15.74 9.78
N SER A 169 -0.29 -16.33 8.59
CA SER A 169 -0.09 -15.57 7.36
C SER A 169 -1.22 -14.57 7.05
N ILE A 170 -2.49 -14.91 7.33
CA ILE A 170 -3.59 -13.94 7.29
C ILE A 170 -3.42 -12.86 8.35
N ARG A 171 -2.94 -13.23 9.54
CA ARG A 171 -2.63 -12.27 10.60
C ARG A 171 -1.58 -11.26 10.14
N CYS A 172 -0.49 -11.70 9.50
CA CYS A 172 0.54 -10.81 8.94
C CYS A 172 -0.06 -9.79 7.96
N MET A 173 -0.89 -10.26 7.04
CA MET A 173 -1.56 -9.37 6.07
C MET A 173 -2.48 -8.38 6.76
N ALA A 174 -3.38 -8.86 7.62
CA ALA A 174 -4.38 -8.04 8.28
C ALA A 174 -3.73 -6.99 9.19
N GLU A 175 -2.74 -7.38 9.99
CA GLU A 175 -2.02 -6.47 10.87
C GLU A 175 -1.18 -5.46 10.09
N LEU A 176 -0.54 -5.84 8.98
CA LEU A 176 0.20 -4.89 8.14
C LEU A 176 -0.72 -3.88 7.44
N GLN A 177 -1.86 -4.34 6.90
CA GLN A 177 -2.87 -3.44 6.31
C GLN A 177 -3.43 -2.47 7.36
N GLN A 178 -3.72 -2.98 8.56
CA GLN A 178 -4.17 -2.16 9.69
C GLN A 178 -3.10 -1.14 10.11
N ALA A 179 -1.83 -1.57 10.21
CA ALA A 179 -0.71 -0.70 10.53
C ALA A 179 -0.54 0.42 9.49
N LYS A 180 -0.67 0.11 8.20
CA LYS A 180 -0.63 1.10 7.12
C LYS A 180 -1.69 2.18 7.31
N LEU A 181 -2.94 1.79 7.60
CA LEU A 181 -4.04 2.74 7.85
C LEU A 181 -3.81 3.57 9.11
N MET A 182 -3.41 2.92 10.21
CA MET A 182 -3.18 3.58 11.50
C MET A 182 -2.02 4.57 11.43
N ARG A 183 -0.89 4.20 10.82
CA ARG A 183 0.28 5.08 10.72
C ARG A 183 -0.02 6.28 9.82
N ALA A 184 -0.66 6.07 8.67
CA ALA A 184 -1.05 7.16 7.80
C ALA A 184 -2.02 8.14 8.49
N ALA A 185 -2.96 7.63 9.29
CA ALA A 185 -3.93 8.45 10.00
C ALA A 185 -3.39 9.14 11.26
N LEU A 186 -2.52 8.47 12.04
CA LEU A 186 -2.15 8.90 13.39
C LEU A 186 -0.75 9.51 13.49
N SER A 187 0.18 9.14 12.60
CA SER A 187 1.58 9.56 12.71
C SER A 187 1.74 11.07 12.52
N GLU A 188 2.64 11.68 13.29
CA GLU A 188 3.12 13.04 13.06
C GLU A 188 4.19 13.09 11.94
N ARG A 189 4.78 11.95 11.59
CA ARG A 189 5.80 11.79 10.52
C ARG A 189 5.13 11.63 9.15
N GLN A 190 4.23 12.53 8.83
CA GLN A 190 3.36 12.45 7.65
C GLN A 190 4.12 12.29 6.33
N LEU A 191 5.23 12.99 6.13
CA LEU A 191 6.03 12.84 4.91
C LEU A 191 6.68 11.46 4.82
N GLN A 192 7.12 10.90 5.94
CA GLN A 192 7.63 9.53 5.96
C GLN A 192 6.56 8.54 5.52
N GLU A 193 5.32 8.68 6.02
CA GLU A 193 4.21 7.80 5.67
C GLU A 193 3.78 7.94 4.20
N VAL A 194 3.80 9.16 3.64
CA VAL A 194 3.59 9.40 2.21
C VAL A 194 4.67 8.73 1.36
N MET A 195 5.93 8.81 1.80
CA MET A 195 7.05 8.19 1.09
C MET A 195 7.07 6.68 1.22
N VAL A 196 6.67 6.12 2.36
CA VAL A 196 6.47 4.67 2.53
C VAL A 196 5.40 4.18 1.55
N ASP A 197 4.25 4.85 1.48
CA ASP A 197 3.21 4.53 0.51
C ASP A 197 3.71 4.60 -0.94
N PHE A 198 4.42 5.67 -1.30
CA PHE A 198 5.00 5.85 -2.63
C PHE A 198 5.99 4.71 -2.99
N TRP A 199 6.91 4.37 -2.09
CA TRP A 199 7.92 3.35 -2.36
C TRP A 199 7.36 1.93 -2.32
N SER A 200 6.44 1.61 -1.41
CA SER A 200 5.72 0.33 -1.42
C SER A 200 4.94 0.13 -2.72
N ASN A 201 4.46 1.21 -3.33
CA ASN A 201 3.77 1.15 -4.63
C ASN A 201 4.75 1.10 -5.82
N HIS A 202 5.89 1.80 -5.72
CA HIS A 202 6.93 1.78 -6.75
C HIS A 202 7.65 0.42 -6.83
N PHE A 203 7.97 -0.17 -5.68
CA PHE A 203 8.54 -1.50 -5.53
C PHE A 203 7.44 -2.48 -5.10
N ASN A 204 6.38 -2.57 -5.91
CA ASN A 204 5.18 -3.30 -5.55
C ASN A 204 5.48 -4.80 -5.32
N VAL A 205 4.96 -5.32 -4.22
CA VAL A 205 4.93 -6.75 -3.90
C VAL A 205 3.48 -7.13 -3.59
N ASP A 206 2.88 -7.99 -4.42
CA ASP A 206 1.54 -8.52 -4.11
C ASP A 206 1.65 -9.50 -2.93
N MET A 207 1.11 -9.11 -1.78
CA MET A 207 1.12 -9.93 -0.58
C MET A 207 0.44 -11.29 -0.77
N ARG A 208 -0.46 -11.44 -1.75
CA ARG A 208 -1.18 -12.69 -2.00
C ARG A 208 -0.29 -13.76 -2.64
N LYS A 209 0.79 -13.37 -3.34
CA LYS A 209 1.64 -14.30 -4.07
C LYS A 209 2.47 -15.15 -3.11
N ASN A 210 2.20 -16.46 -3.06
CA ASN A 210 3.02 -17.46 -2.37
C ASN A 210 3.40 -17.04 -0.93
N ALA A 211 4.70 -17.01 -0.62
CA ALA A 211 5.27 -16.65 0.67
C ALA A 211 5.29 -15.13 0.95
N CYS A 212 4.93 -14.28 -0.02
CA CYS A 212 5.01 -12.82 0.13
C CYS A 212 4.19 -12.32 1.33
N ARG A 213 3.05 -12.95 1.63
CA ARG A 213 2.21 -12.66 2.82
C ARG A 213 2.97 -12.64 4.15
N ALA A 214 4.02 -13.46 4.29
CA ALA A 214 4.84 -13.56 5.49
C ALA A 214 6.11 -12.69 5.39
N LEU A 215 6.61 -12.46 4.17
CA LEU A 215 7.85 -11.72 3.94
C LEU A 215 7.63 -10.20 3.85
N ILE A 216 6.43 -9.77 3.45
CA ILE A 216 6.12 -8.36 3.19
C ILE A 216 6.14 -7.50 4.46
N VAL A 217 5.91 -8.08 5.64
CA VAL A 217 5.97 -7.36 6.92
C VAL A 217 7.39 -6.85 7.19
N ALA A 218 8.39 -7.73 7.05
CA ALA A 218 9.79 -7.34 7.18
C ALA A 218 10.24 -6.43 6.03
N HIS A 219 9.72 -6.66 4.82
CA HIS A 219 9.98 -5.76 3.70
C HIS A 219 9.49 -4.32 3.97
N ASP A 220 8.28 -4.13 4.48
CA ASP A 220 7.79 -2.81 4.87
C ASP A 220 8.69 -2.16 5.93
N ARG A 221 8.95 -2.89 7.03
CA ARG A 221 9.71 -2.37 8.18
C ARG A 221 11.19 -2.12 7.88
N ASP A 222 11.88 -3.13 7.38
CA ASP A 222 13.36 -3.15 7.33
C ASP A 222 13.88 -2.59 6.01
N VAL A 223 13.07 -2.58 4.95
CA VAL A 223 13.48 -2.10 3.62
C VAL A 223 12.84 -0.75 3.30
N ILE A 224 11.51 -0.69 3.18
CA ILE A 224 10.83 0.52 2.71
C ILE A 224 10.90 1.64 3.75
N ARG A 225 10.43 1.40 4.98
CA ARG A 225 10.37 2.42 6.05
C ARG A 225 11.74 2.95 6.44
N THR A 226 12.71 2.07 6.55
CA THR A 226 14.09 2.41 6.92
C THR A 226 14.73 3.35 5.91
N ASN A 227 14.41 3.18 4.62
CA ASN A 227 15.06 3.92 3.53
C ASN A 227 14.16 4.98 2.86
N ALA A 228 12.94 5.23 3.36
CA ALA A 228 11.92 6.03 2.69
C ALA A 228 12.36 7.46 2.31
N LEU A 229 13.21 8.08 3.15
CA LEU A 229 13.81 9.40 2.93
C LEU A 229 15.35 9.30 2.81
N GLY A 230 15.89 8.11 2.57
CA GLY A 230 17.33 7.86 2.48
C GLY A 230 17.91 8.19 1.11
N LYS A 231 19.00 7.51 0.75
CA LYS A 231 19.53 7.54 -0.62
C LYS A 231 18.82 6.48 -1.46
N PHE A 232 18.54 6.81 -2.72
CA PHE A 232 17.89 5.89 -3.66
C PHE A 232 18.70 4.60 -3.86
N HIS A 233 20.02 4.68 -3.93
CA HIS A 233 20.88 3.50 -4.03
C HIS A 233 20.68 2.53 -2.85
N ASP A 234 20.58 3.05 -1.63
CA ASP A 234 20.47 2.22 -0.43
C ASP A 234 19.09 1.56 -0.37
N LEU A 235 18.04 2.29 -0.76
CA LEU A 235 16.70 1.73 -0.97
C LEU A 235 16.69 0.65 -2.05
N LEU A 236 17.23 0.94 -3.24
CA LEU A 236 17.26 0.01 -4.37
C LEU A 236 18.03 -1.27 -4.02
N SER A 237 19.17 -1.13 -3.34
CA SER A 237 19.95 -2.26 -2.85
C SER A 237 19.16 -3.08 -1.82
N ALA A 238 18.56 -2.43 -0.82
CA ALA A 238 17.78 -3.13 0.19
C ALA A 238 16.56 -3.85 -0.41
N VAL A 239 15.91 -3.27 -1.43
CA VAL A 239 14.83 -3.92 -2.19
C VAL A 239 15.34 -5.14 -2.95
N ALA A 240 16.49 -5.05 -3.62
CA ALA A 240 17.06 -6.16 -4.37
C ALA A 240 17.46 -7.35 -3.49
N HIS A 241 17.85 -7.09 -2.24
CA HIS A 241 18.15 -8.11 -1.25
C HIS A 241 16.89 -8.59 -0.48
N SER A 242 15.73 -7.99 -0.70
CA SER A 242 14.51 -8.34 0.02
C SER A 242 14.01 -9.73 -0.39
N PRO A 243 13.84 -10.66 0.56
CA PRO A 243 13.21 -11.96 0.30
C PRO A 243 11.82 -11.82 -0.34
N ALA A 244 11.04 -10.81 0.05
CA ALA A 244 9.71 -10.57 -0.51
C ALA A 244 9.78 -10.19 -1.99
N MET A 245 10.74 -9.36 -2.38
CA MET A 245 10.94 -8.94 -3.77
C MET A 245 11.49 -10.09 -4.63
N LEU A 246 12.49 -10.82 -4.11
CA LEU A 246 13.05 -11.99 -4.76
C LEU A 246 12.00 -13.08 -5.01
N ALA A 247 11.11 -13.32 -4.04
CA ALA A 247 9.98 -14.25 -4.17
C ALA A 247 8.88 -13.74 -5.11
N TYR A 248 8.60 -12.43 -5.11
CA TYR A 248 7.52 -11.87 -5.92
C TYR A 248 7.86 -11.84 -7.41
N LEU A 249 9.12 -11.58 -7.77
CA LEU A 249 9.59 -11.55 -9.15
C LEU A 249 10.32 -12.83 -9.59
N ASP A 250 10.21 -13.89 -8.78
CA ASP A 250 10.73 -15.24 -9.04
C ASP A 250 12.25 -15.27 -9.28
N ASN A 251 13.00 -14.31 -8.72
CA ASN A 251 14.48 -14.31 -8.83
C ASN A 251 15.10 -15.42 -7.96
N ASN A 252 14.40 -15.90 -6.92
CA ASN A 252 14.83 -17.09 -6.19
C ASN A 252 14.92 -18.35 -7.08
N GLU A 253 14.22 -18.35 -8.21
CA GLU A 253 14.28 -19.40 -9.24
C GLU A 253 15.35 -19.10 -10.30
N ASN A 254 15.88 -17.88 -10.35
CA ASN A 254 16.89 -17.48 -11.33
C ASN A 254 18.23 -18.17 -11.05
N SER A 255 18.69 -18.97 -12.02
CA SER A 255 19.99 -19.64 -11.97
C SER A 255 20.61 -19.75 -13.35
N VAL A 256 21.91 -20.08 -13.37
CA VAL A 256 22.62 -20.47 -14.59
C VAL A 256 21.82 -21.48 -15.38
N ALA A 257 21.87 -21.31 -16.70
CA ALA A 257 21.32 -22.29 -17.59
C ALA A 257 22.00 -23.64 -17.36
N ARG A 258 21.25 -24.58 -16.81
CA ARG A 258 21.63 -25.99 -16.77
C ARG A 258 20.75 -26.76 -17.74
N GLU A 259 21.34 -27.74 -18.41
CA GLU A 259 20.53 -28.76 -19.08
C GLU A 259 19.89 -29.64 -17.98
N ARG A 260 18.57 -29.60 -17.88
CA ARG A 260 17.83 -30.51 -16.99
C ARG A 260 18.01 -31.94 -17.51
N GLY A 261 18.36 -32.85 -16.60
CA GLY A 261 18.46 -34.27 -16.95
C GLY A 261 17.09 -34.82 -17.35
N ALA A 262 17.06 -35.78 -18.29
CA ALA A 262 15.80 -36.33 -18.82
C ALA A 262 14.86 -36.92 -17.75
N ILE A 263 15.42 -37.40 -16.63
CA ILE A 263 14.63 -37.90 -15.48
C ILE A 263 13.95 -36.76 -14.75
N GLU A 264 14.65 -35.66 -14.54
CA GLU A 264 14.16 -34.48 -13.83
C GLU A 264 13.05 -33.77 -14.62
N THR A 265 13.22 -33.60 -15.94
CA THR A 265 12.15 -33.06 -16.81
C THR A 265 10.89 -33.93 -16.71
N LYS A 266 11.03 -35.26 -16.76
CA LYS A 266 9.89 -36.18 -16.64
C LYS A 266 9.21 -36.13 -15.27
N LEU A 267 9.96 -35.92 -14.19
CA LEU A 267 9.41 -35.76 -12.84
C LEU A 267 8.59 -34.46 -12.71
N ILE A 268 9.06 -33.37 -13.29
CA ILE A 268 8.32 -32.10 -13.32
C ILE A 268 7.07 -32.23 -14.18
N GLU A 269 7.17 -32.81 -15.37
CA GLU A 269 6.02 -33.08 -16.23
C GLU A 269 4.96 -33.91 -15.49
N TRP A 270 5.39 -34.96 -14.78
CA TRP A 270 4.51 -35.79 -13.97
C TRP A 270 3.86 -34.98 -12.83
N TYR A 271 4.65 -34.22 -12.06
CA TYR A 271 4.16 -33.42 -10.93
C TYR A 271 3.16 -32.34 -11.36
N VAL A 272 3.46 -31.59 -12.41
CA VAL A 272 2.57 -30.56 -12.96
C VAL A 272 1.30 -31.19 -13.51
N SER A 273 1.42 -32.30 -14.25
CA SER A 273 0.25 -33.00 -14.79
C SER A 273 -0.67 -33.54 -13.69
N TYR A 274 -0.07 -34.05 -12.61
CA TYR A 274 -0.79 -34.52 -11.44
C TYR A 274 -1.46 -33.37 -10.67
N LYS A 275 -0.75 -32.26 -10.45
CA LYS A 275 -1.24 -31.12 -9.66
C LYS A 275 -2.39 -30.36 -10.33
N PHE A 276 -2.38 -30.25 -11.65
CA PHE A 276 -3.34 -29.44 -12.39
C PHE A 276 -4.33 -30.26 -13.23
N GLY A 277 -4.20 -31.58 -13.26
CA GLY A 277 -5.17 -32.49 -13.90
C GLY A 277 -5.14 -32.50 -15.43
N TYR A 278 -4.06 -32.02 -16.07
CA TYR A 278 -3.86 -32.07 -17.53
C TYR A 278 -2.41 -32.39 -17.90
N SER A 279 -2.19 -33.12 -19.00
CA SER A 279 -0.84 -33.54 -19.42
C SER A 279 0.00 -32.38 -19.96
N VAL A 280 1.22 -32.22 -19.44
CA VAL A 280 2.24 -31.27 -19.94
C VAL A 280 3.45 -31.98 -20.56
N LYS A 281 3.31 -33.26 -20.94
CA LYS A 281 4.40 -34.08 -21.49
C LYS A 281 5.01 -33.44 -22.74
N GLY A 282 6.34 -33.26 -22.75
CA GLY A 282 7.10 -32.63 -23.83
C GLY A 282 6.99 -31.10 -23.90
N GLN A 283 6.26 -30.47 -22.99
CA GLN A 283 6.07 -29.01 -22.96
C GLN A 283 7.06 -28.30 -22.03
N ILE A 284 7.80 -29.05 -21.21
CA ILE A 284 8.81 -28.52 -20.30
C ILE A 284 10.17 -28.52 -21.01
N SER A 285 10.72 -27.32 -21.27
CA SER A 285 12.03 -27.16 -21.91
C SER A 285 13.16 -27.76 -21.07
N ASN A 286 14.06 -28.51 -21.73
CA ASN A 286 15.27 -29.07 -21.11
C ASN A 286 16.36 -28.01 -20.84
N LYS A 287 16.21 -26.81 -21.42
CA LYS A 287 17.08 -25.65 -21.15
C LYS A 287 16.31 -24.64 -20.31
N GLU A 288 16.78 -24.38 -19.10
CA GLU A 288 16.40 -23.18 -18.37
C GLU A 288 17.34 -22.06 -18.81
N GLY A 289 16.82 -20.96 -19.35
CA GLY A 289 17.59 -19.71 -19.41
C GLY A 289 17.48 -18.99 -18.05
N PRO A 290 18.37 -18.03 -17.75
CA PRO A 290 18.18 -17.13 -16.61
C PRO A 290 16.77 -16.53 -16.63
N ASN A 291 16.12 -16.44 -15.47
CA ASN A 291 14.79 -15.85 -15.37
C ASN A 291 14.91 -14.33 -15.55
N GLU A 292 14.47 -13.82 -16.71
CA GLU A 292 14.57 -12.40 -17.06
C GLU A 292 13.59 -11.49 -16.31
N ASN A 293 12.58 -12.04 -15.63
CA ASN A 293 11.49 -11.26 -15.06
C ASN A 293 12.01 -10.16 -14.12
N TYR A 294 12.80 -10.52 -13.09
CA TYR A 294 13.37 -9.54 -12.18
C TYR A 294 14.25 -8.51 -12.87
N GLY A 295 15.10 -8.94 -13.81
CA GLY A 295 15.99 -8.03 -14.56
C GLY A 295 15.23 -7.03 -15.42
N ARG A 296 14.12 -7.46 -16.04
CA ARG A 296 13.22 -6.61 -16.82
C ARG A 296 12.55 -5.57 -15.92
N GLU A 297 11.93 -6.00 -14.83
CA GLU A 297 11.26 -5.07 -13.90
C GLU A 297 12.25 -4.09 -13.25
N LEU A 298 13.47 -4.56 -12.94
CA LEU A 298 14.53 -3.71 -12.40
C LEU A 298 14.90 -2.58 -13.36
N LEU A 299 15.08 -2.87 -14.65
CA LEU A 299 15.38 -1.86 -15.67
C LEU A 299 14.17 -0.97 -15.97
N GLU A 300 13.01 -1.58 -16.20
CA GLU A 300 11.83 -0.92 -16.75
C GLU A 300 11.04 -0.13 -15.70
N LEU A 301 10.70 -0.78 -14.58
CA LEU A 301 9.72 -0.23 -13.62
C LEU A 301 10.38 0.41 -12.40
N HIS A 302 11.51 -0.15 -11.98
CA HIS A 302 12.19 0.28 -10.76
C HIS A 302 13.26 1.35 -11.00
N THR A 303 13.84 1.44 -12.22
CA THR A 303 14.98 2.34 -12.46
C THR A 303 14.87 3.20 -13.72
N LEU A 304 15.14 2.68 -14.92
CA LEU A 304 15.37 3.49 -16.11
C LEU A 304 14.07 4.02 -16.74
N GLY A 305 12.94 3.37 -16.48
CA GLY A 305 11.69 3.61 -17.21
C GLY A 305 11.66 2.83 -18.53
N VAL A 306 10.47 2.64 -19.09
CA VAL A 306 10.24 1.95 -20.38
C VAL A 306 11.11 2.52 -21.51
N ASP A 307 11.24 3.85 -21.58
CA ASP A 307 12.06 4.55 -22.57
C ASP A 307 13.50 4.82 -22.07
N GLY A 308 13.99 3.96 -21.18
CA GLY A 308 15.23 4.15 -20.43
C GLY A 308 16.52 4.02 -21.24
N GLY A 309 16.43 3.54 -22.48
CA GLY A 309 17.55 3.36 -23.41
C GLY A 309 18.28 2.02 -23.28
N TYR A 310 17.69 1.03 -22.60
CA TYR A 310 18.22 -0.33 -22.52
C TYR A 310 17.67 -1.21 -23.65
N THR A 311 18.37 -2.31 -23.93
CA THR A 311 17.99 -3.30 -24.94
C THR A 311 17.52 -4.60 -24.31
N GLN A 312 16.89 -5.47 -25.11
CA GLN A 312 16.59 -6.84 -24.66
C GLN A 312 17.85 -7.62 -24.26
N LYS A 313 19.01 -7.29 -24.84
CA LYS A 313 20.29 -7.88 -24.44
C LYS A 313 20.68 -7.43 -23.03
N ASP A 314 20.46 -6.16 -22.67
CA ASP A 314 20.73 -5.69 -21.32
C ASP A 314 19.84 -6.39 -20.29
N VAL A 315 18.58 -6.68 -20.61
CA VAL A 315 17.69 -7.48 -19.75
C VAL A 315 18.28 -8.86 -19.47
N GLN A 316 18.79 -9.54 -20.51
CA GLN A 316 19.45 -10.85 -20.38
C GLN A 316 20.71 -10.77 -19.53
N GLU A 317 21.54 -9.76 -19.76
CA GLU A 317 22.81 -9.57 -19.04
C GLU A 317 22.55 -9.23 -17.57
N VAL A 318 21.53 -8.42 -17.26
CA VAL A 318 21.08 -8.18 -15.89
C VAL A 318 20.56 -9.47 -15.26
N ALA A 319 19.75 -10.26 -15.97
CA ALA A 319 19.27 -11.55 -15.46
C ALA A 319 20.43 -12.50 -15.10
N ARG A 320 21.51 -12.51 -15.91
CA ARG A 320 22.76 -13.23 -15.59
C ARG A 320 23.43 -12.67 -14.34
N CYS A 321 23.49 -11.35 -14.16
CA CYS A 321 24.09 -10.71 -12.98
C CYS A 321 23.37 -11.07 -11.66
N PHE A 322 22.05 -11.28 -11.70
CA PHE A 322 21.24 -11.61 -10.53
C PHE A 322 21.01 -13.13 -10.33
N SER A 323 21.57 -13.97 -11.19
CA SER A 323 21.46 -15.42 -11.04
C SER A 323 22.09 -15.88 -9.72
N GLY A 324 21.44 -16.82 -9.03
CA GLY A 324 21.90 -17.30 -7.72
C GLY A 324 21.60 -16.38 -6.54
N TRP A 325 21.08 -15.17 -6.74
CA TRP A 325 20.49 -14.36 -5.67
C TRP A 325 19.13 -14.94 -5.26
N SER A 326 19.01 -15.37 -4.02
CA SER A 326 17.82 -16.03 -3.48
C SER A 326 17.61 -15.61 -2.02
N TYR A 327 16.67 -16.26 -1.37
CA TYR A 327 16.58 -16.24 0.08
C TYR A 327 16.67 -17.68 0.63
N SER A 328 17.18 -17.80 1.85
CA SER A 328 17.21 -19.02 2.64
C SER A 328 15.78 -19.52 2.77
N GLY A 329 15.48 -20.74 2.30
CA GLY A 329 14.11 -21.26 2.30
C GLY A 329 13.44 -21.10 3.68
N MET A 330 14.06 -21.63 4.73
CA MET A 330 13.52 -21.63 6.09
C MET A 330 13.79 -20.34 6.88
N GLY A 331 14.86 -19.59 6.58
CA GLY A 331 15.25 -18.41 7.35
C GLY A 331 14.66 -17.09 6.84
N GLY A 332 14.08 -17.06 5.63
CA GLY A 332 13.59 -15.82 5.02
C GLY A 332 14.65 -14.71 5.00
N LYS A 333 15.94 -15.04 4.88
CA LYS A 333 17.06 -14.10 4.77
C LYS A 333 17.64 -14.19 3.37
N PHE A 334 18.21 -13.09 2.87
CA PHE A 334 18.93 -13.10 1.61
C PHE A 334 20.08 -14.11 1.62
N GLU A 335 20.28 -14.82 0.51
CA GLU A 335 21.40 -15.72 0.28
C GLU A 335 21.88 -15.66 -1.17
N PHE A 336 23.20 -15.77 -1.35
CA PHE A 336 23.82 -15.90 -2.66
C PHE A 336 24.39 -17.32 -2.86
N ASN A 337 23.88 -18.03 -3.86
CA ASN A 337 24.37 -19.35 -4.23
C ASN A 337 25.29 -19.27 -5.47
N LYS A 338 26.60 -19.29 -5.23
CA LYS A 338 27.63 -19.23 -6.28
C LYS A 338 27.53 -20.34 -7.33
N ASN A 339 26.98 -21.51 -6.98
CA ASN A 339 26.83 -22.65 -7.90
C ASN A 339 25.63 -22.46 -8.85
N ARG A 340 24.72 -21.56 -8.50
CA ARG A 340 23.58 -21.15 -9.33
C ARG A 340 23.86 -19.86 -10.11
N HIS A 341 25.04 -19.25 -9.93
CA HIS A 341 25.38 -17.97 -10.53
C HIS A 341 26.23 -18.11 -11.80
N ASP A 342 25.90 -17.31 -12.81
CA ASP A 342 26.62 -17.25 -14.08
C ASP A 342 27.97 -16.59 -13.87
N GLN A 343 29.06 -17.34 -13.92
CA GLN A 343 30.41 -16.80 -13.72
C GLN A 343 31.03 -16.21 -15.00
N GLY A 344 30.31 -16.27 -16.12
CA GLY A 344 30.77 -15.72 -17.38
C GLY A 344 30.88 -14.20 -17.32
N GLU A 345 31.69 -13.66 -18.23
CA GLU A 345 31.73 -12.22 -18.47
C GLU A 345 30.36 -11.69 -18.88
N LYS A 346 30.04 -10.47 -18.43
CA LYS A 346 28.76 -9.81 -18.69
C LYS A 346 28.98 -8.38 -19.18
N THR A 347 28.00 -7.84 -19.89
CA THR A 347 28.03 -6.42 -20.30
C THR A 347 26.64 -5.83 -20.16
N VAL A 348 26.50 -4.87 -19.24
CA VAL A 348 25.23 -4.20 -18.94
C VAL A 348 25.38 -2.72 -19.27
N LEU A 349 24.53 -2.19 -20.17
CA LEU A 349 24.53 -0.79 -20.59
C LEU A 349 25.92 -0.31 -21.07
N GLY A 350 26.63 -1.19 -21.76
CA GLY A 350 28.00 -0.94 -22.26
C GLY A 350 29.11 -1.05 -21.20
N VAL A 351 28.78 -1.31 -19.93
CA VAL A 351 29.75 -1.55 -18.86
C VAL A 351 30.07 -3.05 -18.79
N ARG A 352 31.34 -3.40 -18.99
CA ARG A 352 31.84 -4.78 -18.90
C ARG A 352 32.08 -5.16 -17.44
N LEU A 353 31.47 -6.27 -17.01
CA LEU A 353 31.69 -6.90 -15.70
C LEU A 353 32.58 -8.13 -15.88
N PRO A 354 33.63 -8.30 -15.06
CA PRO A 354 34.60 -9.37 -15.25
C PRO A 354 33.97 -10.74 -15.03
N LYS A 355 34.60 -11.79 -15.57
CA LYS A 355 34.28 -13.17 -15.18
C LYS A 355 34.56 -13.40 -13.69
N ASP A 356 33.91 -14.40 -13.11
CA ASP A 356 34.10 -14.84 -11.72
C ASP A 356 33.84 -13.73 -10.67
N HIS A 357 32.99 -12.74 -11.01
CA HIS A 357 32.70 -11.57 -10.15
C HIS A 357 31.66 -11.87 -9.06
N GLY A 358 30.83 -12.91 -9.25
CA GLY A 358 29.94 -13.47 -8.24
C GLY A 358 28.85 -12.49 -7.80
N ILE A 359 28.60 -12.41 -6.49
CA ILE A 359 27.55 -11.52 -5.92
C ILE A 359 27.72 -10.07 -6.37
N LYS A 360 28.97 -9.63 -6.61
CA LYS A 360 29.28 -8.25 -6.99
C LYS A 360 28.70 -7.86 -8.35
N ASP A 361 28.37 -8.81 -9.22
CA ASP A 361 27.69 -8.50 -10.48
C ASP A 361 26.38 -7.76 -10.24
N GLY A 362 25.52 -8.28 -9.36
CA GLY A 362 24.27 -7.60 -9.01
C GLY A 362 24.51 -6.28 -8.28
N GLU A 363 25.47 -6.22 -7.35
CA GLU A 363 25.79 -4.99 -6.61
C GLU A 363 26.28 -3.86 -7.52
N ASP A 364 27.17 -4.16 -8.47
CA ASP A 364 27.68 -3.18 -9.42
C ASP A 364 26.61 -2.76 -10.43
N VAL A 365 25.69 -3.65 -10.83
CA VAL A 365 24.52 -3.29 -11.63
C VAL A 365 23.60 -2.33 -10.86
N LEU A 366 23.29 -2.60 -9.58
CA LEU A 366 22.47 -1.70 -8.76
C LEU A 366 23.10 -0.31 -8.64
N LYS A 367 24.42 -0.27 -8.45
CA LYS A 367 25.20 0.97 -8.41
C LYS A 367 25.17 1.72 -9.74
N LEU A 368 25.32 1.01 -10.86
CA LEU A 368 25.21 1.57 -12.21
C LEU A 368 23.83 2.18 -12.44
N LEU A 369 22.76 1.43 -12.17
CA LEU A 369 21.38 1.87 -12.38
C LEU A 369 21.02 3.05 -11.47
N SER A 370 21.37 3.01 -10.19
CA SER A 370 21.07 4.10 -9.25
C SER A 370 21.66 5.46 -9.64
N ARG A 371 22.70 5.48 -10.49
CA ARG A 371 23.40 6.68 -10.96
C ARG A 371 23.08 7.03 -12.40
N HIS A 372 22.29 6.20 -13.08
CA HIS A 372 22.00 6.40 -14.48
C HIS A 372 21.13 7.66 -14.69
N PRO A 373 21.42 8.50 -15.70
CA PRO A 373 20.62 9.71 -15.97
C PRO A 373 19.13 9.41 -16.20
N SER A 374 18.81 8.31 -16.89
CA SER A 374 17.42 7.87 -17.08
C SER A 374 16.72 7.58 -15.74
N THR A 375 17.42 6.98 -14.77
CA THR A 375 16.87 6.75 -13.43
C THR A 375 16.63 8.04 -12.68
N ALA A 376 17.57 8.98 -12.72
CA ALA A 376 17.38 10.29 -12.13
C ALA A 376 16.14 10.99 -12.70
N LYS A 377 15.95 10.96 -14.03
CA LYS A 377 14.80 11.55 -14.70
C LYS A 377 13.49 10.81 -14.39
N PHE A 378 13.51 9.48 -14.39
CA PHE A 378 12.34 8.64 -14.13
C PHE A 378 11.82 8.80 -12.71
N ILE A 379 12.69 8.66 -11.70
CA ILE A 379 12.32 8.81 -10.29
C ILE A 379 11.89 10.25 -10.00
N SER A 380 12.60 11.25 -10.53
CA SER A 380 12.22 12.66 -10.35
C SER A 380 10.85 12.95 -10.97
N ARG A 381 10.54 12.40 -12.15
CA ARG A 381 9.20 12.54 -12.76
C ARG A 381 8.13 11.95 -11.85
N LYS A 382 8.31 10.73 -11.34
CA LYS A 382 7.33 10.09 -10.45
C LYS A 382 7.14 10.89 -9.15
N LEU A 383 8.19 11.45 -8.57
CA LEU A 383 8.10 12.29 -7.37
C LEU A 383 7.42 13.64 -7.67
N CYS A 384 7.75 14.30 -8.77
CA CYS A 384 7.03 15.50 -9.20
C CYS A 384 5.54 15.20 -9.46
N GLN A 385 5.22 14.04 -10.05
CA GLN A 385 3.85 13.59 -10.24
C GLN A 385 3.11 13.37 -8.92
N ARG A 386 3.81 12.83 -7.93
CA ARG A 386 3.30 12.58 -6.59
C ARG A 386 2.95 13.88 -5.86
N PHE A 387 3.85 14.86 -5.91
CA PHE A 387 3.79 16.06 -5.06
C PHE A 387 3.17 17.30 -5.73
N VAL A 388 3.17 17.39 -7.07
CA VAL A 388 2.75 18.63 -7.76
C VAL A 388 1.45 18.45 -8.55
N SER A 389 1.46 17.63 -9.60
CA SER A 389 0.33 17.44 -10.52
C SER A 389 0.47 16.13 -11.29
N ASP A 390 -0.60 15.64 -11.93
CA ASP A 390 -0.51 14.43 -12.78
C ASP A 390 0.46 14.62 -13.97
N GLU A 391 0.58 15.87 -14.44
CA GLU A 391 1.48 16.31 -15.50
C GLU A 391 2.37 17.46 -14.97
N PRO A 392 3.48 17.15 -14.28
CA PRO A 392 4.37 18.17 -13.74
C PRO A 392 5.16 18.85 -14.87
N PRO A 393 5.50 20.15 -14.75
CA PRO A 393 6.31 20.86 -15.74
C PRO A 393 7.64 20.16 -16.02
N THR A 394 8.02 20.07 -17.30
CA THR A 394 9.26 19.40 -17.72
C THR A 394 10.50 20.03 -17.08
N GLU A 395 10.52 21.37 -16.96
CA GLU A 395 11.61 22.14 -16.38
C GLU A 395 11.80 21.83 -14.88
N LEU A 396 10.70 21.59 -14.16
CA LEU A 396 10.75 21.11 -12.77
C LEU A 396 11.38 19.72 -12.71
N VAL A 397 10.92 18.79 -13.54
CA VAL A 397 11.45 17.41 -13.57
C VAL A 397 12.95 17.41 -13.86
N GLU A 398 13.41 18.20 -14.83
CA GLU A 398 14.83 18.31 -15.17
C GLU A 398 15.67 18.91 -14.05
N ARG A 399 15.18 19.96 -13.38
CA ARG A 399 15.86 20.54 -12.22
C ARG A 399 15.99 19.52 -11.08
N VAL A 400 14.90 18.81 -10.78
CA VAL A 400 14.88 17.80 -9.72
C VAL A 400 15.80 16.61 -10.07
N ALA A 401 15.85 16.20 -11.34
CA ALA A 401 16.78 15.17 -11.81
C ALA A 401 18.26 15.58 -11.68
N LYS A 402 18.58 16.87 -11.86
CA LYS A 402 19.92 17.39 -11.58
C LYS A 402 20.25 17.32 -10.09
N VAL A 403 19.31 17.64 -9.20
CA VAL A 403 19.48 17.49 -7.75
C VAL A 403 19.68 16.03 -7.37
N PHE A 404 18.85 15.13 -7.91
CA PHE A 404 19.01 13.68 -7.72
C PHE A 404 20.42 13.24 -8.10
N THR A 405 20.88 13.60 -9.30
CA THR A 405 22.23 13.23 -9.80
C THR A 405 23.34 13.81 -8.92
N GLY A 406 23.30 15.12 -8.64
CA GLY A 406 24.34 15.83 -7.89
C GLY A 406 24.44 15.42 -6.42
N THR A 407 23.38 14.85 -5.85
CA THR A 407 23.35 14.37 -4.45
C THR A 407 23.54 12.87 -4.31
N GLY A 408 23.66 12.14 -5.42
CA GLY A 408 23.72 10.67 -5.43
C GLY A 408 22.39 10.03 -5.01
N GLY A 409 21.27 10.67 -5.35
CA GLY A 409 19.91 10.18 -5.09
C GLY A 409 19.44 10.42 -3.65
N ASP A 410 19.85 11.51 -2.99
CA ASP A 410 19.37 11.88 -1.66
C ASP A 410 17.90 12.33 -1.74
N ILE A 411 16.98 11.46 -1.31
CA ILE A 411 15.54 11.67 -1.47
C ILE A 411 15.05 12.87 -0.66
N ARG A 412 15.68 13.22 0.48
CA ARG A 412 15.31 14.43 1.23
C ARG A 412 15.57 15.68 0.40
N LYS A 413 16.77 15.79 -0.18
CA LYS A 413 17.15 16.95 -1.01
C LYS A 413 16.32 17.05 -2.28
N VAL A 414 15.95 15.90 -2.86
CA VAL A 414 15.06 15.82 -4.02
C VAL A 414 13.67 16.37 -3.66
N ILE A 415 13.07 15.94 -2.55
CA ILE A 415 11.78 16.45 -2.09
C ILE A 415 11.87 17.93 -1.70
N GLU A 416 12.93 18.33 -0.99
CA GLU A 416 13.20 19.72 -0.62
C GLU A 416 13.23 20.62 -1.88
N SER A 417 13.86 20.16 -2.97
CA SER A 417 13.87 20.90 -4.25
C SER A 417 12.48 20.98 -4.92
N ILE A 418 11.57 20.05 -4.65
CA ILE A 418 10.19 20.08 -5.17
C ILE A 418 9.37 21.07 -4.36
N VAL A 419 9.35 20.93 -3.03
CA VAL A 419 8.48 21.73 -2.15
C VAL A 419 8.87 23.20 -2.11
N ASN A 420 10.15 23.52 -2.32
CA ASN A 420 10.63 24.90 -2.41
C ASN A 420 10.49 25.52 -3.81
N SER A 421 9.78 24.86 -4.73
CA SER A 421 9.59 25.37 -6.09
C SER A 421 8.27 26.13 -6.26
N ASP A 422 8.27 27.14 -7.14
CA ASP A 422 7.05 27.87 -7.51
C ASP A 422 5.97 26.96 -8.08
N ALA A 423 6.37 25.90 -8.79
CA ALA A 423 5.45 24.92 -9.37
C ALA A 423 4.65 24.17 -8.29
N PHE A 424 5.23 23.93 -7.12
CA PHE A 424 4.52 23.28 -6.01
C PHE A 424 3.40 24.16 -5.47
N TYR A 425 3.62 25.48 -5.34
CA TYR A 425 2.61 26.43 -4.86
C TYR A 425 1.85 27.14 -5.99
N ALA A 426 1.95 26.65 -7.23
CA ALA A 426 1.22 27.23 -8.35
C ALA A 426 -0.29 27.01 -8.16
N PRO A 427 -1.16 27.97 -8.51
CA PRO A 427 -2.61 27.77 -8.48
C PRO A 427 -3.07 26.52 -9.25
N THR A 428 -2.35 26.15 -10.31
CA THR A 428 -2.60 24.94 -11.11
C THR A 428 -2.23 23.64 -10.40
N ALA A 429 -1.41 23.68 -9.34
CA ALA A 429 -1.05 22.53 -8.52
C ALA A 429 -2.01 22.32 -7.33
N VAL A 430 -2.72 23.37 -6.89
CA VAL A 430 -3.66 23.28 -5.77
C VAL A 430 -4.91 22.50 -6.19
N ARG A 431 -5.25 21.41 -5.46
CA ARG A 431 -6.46 20.60 -5.72
C ARG A 431 -6.54 20.05 -7.14
N SER A 432 -5.38 19.88 -7.78
CA SER A 432 -5.25 19.39 -9.14
C SER A 432 -5.37 17.87 -9.23
N LYS A 433 -5.14 17.16 -8.12
CA LYS A 433 -5.15 15.69 -8.08
C LYS A 433 -6.35 15.16 -7.31
N ILE A 434 -6.84 14.00 -7.71
CA ILE A 434 -7.86 13.23 -6.97
C ILE A 434 -7.15 12.28 -6.01
N LYS A 435 -7.61 12.26 -4.76
CA LYS A 435 -7.13 11.30 -3.76
C LYS A 435 -7.45 9.87 -4.22
N SER A 436 -6.50 8.95 -4.12
CA SER A 436 -6.79 7.51 -4.24
C SER A 436 -7.76 7.07 -3.12
N PRO A 437 -8.43 5.90 -3.22
CA PRO A 437 -9.26 5.38 -2.15
C PRO A 437 -8.60 5.33 -0.77
N PHE A 438 -7.33 4.91 -0.70
CA PHE A 438 -6.53 4.90 0.53
C PHE A 438 -6.33 6.31 1.07
N GLU A 439 -5.90 7.25 0.22
CA GLU A 439 -5.69 8.64 0.62
C GLU A 439 -6.98 9.31 1.09
N TYR A 440 -8.09 9.09 0.37
CA TYR A 440 -9.40 9.63 0.71
C TYR A 440 -9.89 9.11 2.06
N ALA A 441 -9.78 7.80 2.28
CA ALA A 441 -10.20 7.17 3.53
C ALA A 441 -9.38 7.67 4.72
N VAL A 442 -8.06 7.70 4.61
CA VAL A 442 -7.17 8.21 5.66
C VAL A 442 -7.40 9.70 5.91
N SER A 443 -7.53 10.50 4.84
CA SER A 443 -7.80 11.93 4.96
C SER A 443 -9.10 12.19 5.72
N ALA A 444 -10.15 11.40 5.44
CA ALA A 444 -11.45 11.53 6.10
C ALA A 444 -11.35 11.22 7.60
N VAL A 445 -10.67 10.12 7.96
CA VAL A 445 -10.40 9.77 9.36
C VAL A 445 -9.64 10.91 10.04
N ARG A 446 -8.60 11.47 9.40
CA ARG A 446 -7.83 12.60 9.94
C ARG A 446 -8.67 13.86 10.13
N ALA A 447 -9.38 14.29 9.09
CA ALA A 447 -10.19 15.51 9.13
C ALA A 447 -11.29 15.46 10.21
N THR A 448 -11.83 14.27 10.46
CA THR A 448 -12.85 14.06 11.50
C THR A 448 -12.29 13.84 12.91
N GLY A 449 -10.97 13.67 13.05
CA GLY A 449 -10.36 13.23 14.31
C GLY A 449 -10.81 11.82 14.72
N GLY A 450 -11.06 10.94 13.76
CA GLY A 450 -11.56 9.59 14.00
C GLY A 450 -10.60 8.75 14.85
N GLU A 451 -11.16 8.07 15.84
CA GLU A 451 -10.42 7.23 16.79
C GLU A 451 -10.50 5.76 16.38
N PHE A 452 -9.35 5.10 16.29
CA PHE A 452 -9.29 3.65 16.05
C PHE A 452 -9.73 2.90 17.31
N THR A 453 -10.77 2.07 17.18
CA THR A 453 -11.34 1.29 18.30
C THR A 453 -10.93 -0.17 18.32
N GLY A 454 -10.00 -0.57 17.44
CA GLY A 454 -9.47 -1.92 17.39
C GLY A 454 -8.80 -2.31 18.71
N ARG A 455 -9.34 -3.33 19.39
CA ARG A 455 -8.64 -4.02 20.48
C ARG A 455 -7.58 -4.93 19.85
N GLY A 456 -6.35 -4.84 20.33
CA GLY A 456 -5.27 -5.77 19.98
C GLY A 456 -5.58 -7.22 20.37
N TRP A 457 -4.66 -8.12 20.06
CA TRP A 457 -4.78 -9.56 20.34
C TRP A 457 -5.06 -9.83 21.82
N GLY A 458 -6.28 -10.27 22.15
CA GLY A 458 -6.65 -10.78 23.46
C GLY A 458 -6.56 -12.30 23.53
N MET A 459 -6.34 -12.83 24.74
CA MET A 459 -6.17 -14.26 25.08
C MET A 459 -7.25 -15.23 24.53
N PHE A 460 -8.39 -14.73 24.02
CA PHE A 460 -9.53 -15.51 23.52
C PHE A 460 -9.82 -15.37 22.01
N GLY A 461 -8.91 -14.80 21.20
CA GLY A 461 -8.82 -15.13 19.77
C GLY A 461 -10.01 -14.83 18.86
N LYS A 462 -10.59 -13.63 18.91
CA LYS A 462 -11.42 -13.09 17.82
C LYS A 462 -10.98 -11.67 17.46
N LEU A 463 -10.38 -11.52 16.28
CA LEU A 463 -10.02 -10.21 15.71
C LEU A 463 -10.89 -9.95 14.50
N SER A 464 -11.61 -8.84 14.57
CA SER A 464 -12.54 -8.38 13.57
C SER A 464 -11.88 -8.09 12.21
N TYR A 465 -10.56 -7.79 12.19
CA TYR A 465 -9.78 -7.53 10.96
C TYR A 465 -9.12 -8.79 10.37
N ILE A 466 -8.85 -9.82 11.17
CA ILE A 466 -8.27 -11.09 10.68
C ILE A 466 -9.30 -11.82 9.82
N GLU A 467 -10.56 -11.80 10.26
CA GLU A 467 -11.70 -12.29 9.50
C GLU A 467 -11.84 -11.56 8.15
N GLU A 468 -11.65 -10.25 8.11
CA GLU A 468 -11.73 -9.48 6.88
C GLU A 468 -10.51 -9.63 5.98
N GLY A 469 -9.28 -9.61 6.50
CA GLY A 469 -8.06 -9.80 5.70
C GLY A 469 -8.04 -11.15 4.97
N GLY A 470 -8.63 -12.19 5.56
CA GLY A 470 -8.85 -13.48 4.90
C GLY A 470 -9.94 -13.46 3.83
N ALA A 471 -11.03 -12.72 4.04
CA ALA A 471 -12.17 -12.61 3.13
C ALA A 471 -11.92 -11.70 1.93
N LEU A 472 -11.17 -10.60 2.14
CA LEU A 472 -10.79 -9.62 1.11
C LEU A 472 -9.87 -10.24 0.03
N LEU A 473 -9.24 -11.38 0.34
CA LEU A 473 -8.23 -12.01 -0.52
C LEU A 473 -8.54 -13.49 -0.84
N GLY A 474 -9.68 -14.04 -0.39
CA GLY A 474 -10.10 -15.42 -0.67
C GLY A 474 -11.58 -15.71 -0.40
N ASN A 475 -12.20 -16.53 -1.27
CA ASN A 475 -13.62 -16.94 -1.30
C ASN A 475 -14.13 -17.62 -0.01
N ASP A 476 -14.24 -16.91 1.11
CA ASP A 476 -15.12 -17.32 2.21
C ASP A 476 -16.36 -16.42 2.26
N PRO A 477 -17.43 -16.77 1.52
CA PRO A 477 -18.67 -15.99 1.51
C PRO A 477 -19.35 -15.91 2.88
N LYS A 478 -18.94 -16.70 3.89
CA LYS A 478 -19.51 -16.65 5.24
C LYS A 478 -19.04 -15.45 6.07
N LEU A 479 -17.93 -14.81 5.70
CA LEU A 479 -17.38 -13.63 6.39
C LEU A 479 -18.08 -12.32 5.97
N SER A 480 -18.85 -12.35 4.88
CA SER A 480 -19.67 -11.22 4.40
C SER A 480 -20.98 -10.97 5.17
N LYS A 481 -21.24 -11.74 6.25
CA LYS A 481 -22.50 -11.69 6.98
C LYS A 481 -22.57 -10.61 8.06
N GLU A 482 -21.47 -9.92 8.33
CA GLU A 482 -21.45 -8.82 9.30
C GLU A 482 -22.05 -7.54 8.73
N LYS A 483 -22.78 -6.80 9.57
CA LYS A 483 -23.52 -5.59 9.13
C LYS A 483 -22.63 -4.36 8.92
N LYS A 484 -21.53 -4.23 9.66
CA LYS A 484 -20.60 -3.09 9.61
C LYS A 484 -19.29 -3.49 8.96
N LYS A 485 -18.73 -2.60 8.13
CA LYS A 485 -17.45 -2.78 7.43
C LYS A 485 -16.31 -2.08 8.19
N SER A 486 -15.09 -2.57 8.06
CA SER A 486 -13.88 -1.86 8.52
C SER A 486 -13.45 -0.78 7.53
N LEU A 487 -12.53 0.08 7.96
CA LEU A 487 -11.85 1.05 7.09
C LEU A 487 -11.15 0.37 5.92
N ASN A 488 -10.46 -0.74 6.17
CA ASN A 488 -9.78 -1.52 5.13
C ASN A 488 -10.77 -2.05 4.08
N TRP A 489 -11.94 -2.51 4.52
CA TRP A 489 -12.98 -2.99 3.63
C TRP A 489 -13.54 -1.89 2.73
N HIS A 490 -13.76 -0.69 3.29
CA HIS A 490 -14.20 0.45 2.48
C HIS A 490 -13.15 0.85 1.44
N VAL A 491 -11.86 0.82 1.79
CA VAL A 491 -10.77 1.07 0.83
C VAL A 491 -10.73 0.02 -0.28
N HIS A 492 -10.96 -1.25 0.06
CA HIS A 492 -11.11 -2.33 -0.92
C HIS A 492 -12.30 -2.10 -1.88
N ASP A 493 -13.49 -1.83 -1.35
CA ASP A 493 -14.71 -1.63 -2.15
C ASP A 493 -14.59 -0.43 -3.10
N MET A 494 -13.87 0.62 -2.67
CA MET A 494 -13.54 1.76 -3.52
C MET A 494 -12.48 1.45 -4.60
N GLY A 495 -11.94 0.22 -4.65
CA GLY A 495 -11.10 -0.29 -5.73
C GLY A 495 -9.59 -0.32 -5.47
N GLN A 496 -9.14 -0.17 -4.21
CA GLN A 496 -7.70 -0.18 -3.88
C GLN A 496 -7.38 -1.18 -2.75
N PRO A 497 -7.49 -2.50 -2.98
CA PRO A 497 -7.11 -3.49 -1.96
C PRO A 497 -5.65 -3.32 -1.50
N LEU A 498 -5.45 -2.97 -0.23
CA LEU A 498 -4.14 -2.57 0.27
C LEU A 498 -3.08 -3.67 0.08
N LEU A 499 -1.95 -3.31 -0.53
CA LEU A 499 -0.79 -4.20 -0.76
C LEU A 499 -1.11 -5.48 -1.59
N ALA A 500 -2.19 -5.44 -2.38
CA ALA A 500 -2.68 -6.56 -3.17
C ALA A 500 -2.87 -6.19 -4.65
N PHE A 501 -2.00 -5.35 -5.20
CA PHE A 501 -1.97 -5.09 -6.64
C PHE A 501 -1.13 -6.15 -7.35
N ALA A 502 -1.72 -6.84 -8.32
CA ALA A 502 -1.12 -8.05 -8.90
C ALA A 502 0.09 -7.75 -9.80
N ALA A 503 0.08 -6.64 -10.53
CA ALA A 503 1.15 -6.28 -11.45
C ALA A 503 2.29 -5.53 -10.72
N PRO A 504 3.56 -5.72 -11.12
CA PRO A 504 4.70 -5.07 -10.48
C PRO A 504 4.73 -3.54 -10.66
N THR A 505 3.89 -3.01 -11.56
CA THR A 505 3.71 -1.56 -11.78
C THR A 505 3.13 -0.81 -10.57
N GLY A 506 2.48 -1.52 -9.65
CA GLY A 506 1.72 -0.93 -8.55
C GLY A 506 0.45 -0.21 -9.01
N TYR A 507 -0.26 0.37 -8.04
CA TYR A 507 -1.44 1.20 -8.28
C TYR A 507 -1.11 2.47 -9.08
N PRO A 508 -2.03 2.93 -9.95
CA PRO A 508 -1.81 4.12 -10.74
C PRO A 508 -1.81 5.42 -9.91
N GLU A 509 -0.88 6.32 -10.23
CA GLU A 509 -0.80 7.66 -9.58
C GLU A 509 -1.75 8.69 -10.23
N LEU A 510 -2.25 8.43 -11.44
CA LEU A 510 -3.08 9.36 -12.20
C LEU A 510 -4.51 9.44 -11.67
N SER A 511 -5.03 10.67 -11.52
CA SER A 511 -6.38 10.93 -11.03
C SER A 511 -7.47 10.26 -11.87
N SER A 512 -7.26 10.16 -13.18
CA SER A 512 -8.21 9.55 -14.13
C SER A 512 -8.52 8.09 -13.85
N LYS A 513 -7.66 7.38 -13.10
CA LYS A 513 -7.89 5.98 -12.69
C LYS A 513 -8.76 5.84 -11.45
N TRP A 514 -9.00 6.94 -10.74
CA TRP A 514 -9.73 6.95 -9.45
C TRP A 514 -11.09 7.64 -9.52
N VAL A 515 -11.53 8.04 -10.72
CA VAL A 515 -12.82 8.69 -10.95
C VAL A 515 -13.68 7.78 -11.81
N SER A 516 -14.72 7.20 -11.20
CA SER A 516 -15.82 6.54 -11.91
C SER A 516 -17.11 6.72 -11.12
N PRO A 517 -18.30 6.66 -11.76
CA PRO A 517 -19.56 6.81 -11.05
C PRO A 517 -19.73 5.83 -9.87
N SER A 518 -19.29 4.57 -10.03
CA SER A 518 -19.34 3.58 -8.95
C SER A 518 -18.40 3.95 -7.80
N ALA A 519 -17.14 4.28 -8.10
CA ALA A 519 -16.16 4.67 -7.09
C ALA A 519 -16.60 5.90 -6.28
N LEU A 520 -17.25 6.87 -6.93
CA LEU A 520 -17.78 8.07 -6.26
C LEU A 520 -18.95 7.74 -5.32
N ILE A 521 -19.81 6.78 -5.67
CA ILE A 521 -20.87 6.30 -4.79
C ILE A 521 -20.29 5.59 -3.58
N ASP A 522 -19.29 4.73 -3.77
CA ASP A 522 -18.64 4.01 -2.67
C ASP A 522 -17.91 4.95 -1.71
N ARG A 523 -17.31 6.03 -2.22
CA ARG A 523 -16.74 7.11 -1.40
C ARG A 523 -17.77 7.83 -0.55
N LEU A 524 -18.96 8.07 -1.09
CA LEU A 524 -20.05 8.69 -0.34
C LEU A 524 -20.61 7.73 0.72
N ASN A 525 -20.78 6.45 0.37
CA ASN A 525 -21.17 5.41 1.32
C ASN A 525 -20.20 5.34 2.51
N PHE A 526 -18.90 5.35 2.23
CA PHE A 526 -17.87 5.39 3.27
C PHE A 526 -17.97 6.66 4.13
N ALA A 527 -18.08 7.85 3.51
CA ALA A 527 -18.13 9.11 4.26
C ALA A 527 -19.33 9.19 5.22
N VAL A 528 -20.49 8.69 4.79
CA VAL A 528 -21.68 8.58 5.66
C VAL A 528 -21.43 7.56 6.77
N ALA A 529 -20.94 6.36 6.46
CA ALA A 529 -20.64 5.33 7.47
C ALA A 529 -19.65 5.83 8.54
N LEU A 530 -18.61 6.57 8.13
CA LEU A 530 -17.63 7.17 9.01
C LEU A 530 -18.27 8.18 9.98
N THR A 531 -19.04 9.12 9.44
CA THR A 531 -19.64 10.22 10.23
C THR A 531 -20.83 9.78 11.06
N GLU A 532 -21.51 8.70 10.69
CA GLU A 532 -22.52 8.06 11.53
C GLU A 532 -21.92 7.21 12.66
N SER A 533 -20.59 6.99 12.65
CA SER A 533 -19.90 6.00 13.48
C SER A 533 -20.45 4.58 13.29
N ASP A 534 -20.76 4.24 12.04
CA ASP A 534 -21.24 2.92 11.62
C ASP A 534 -20.11 2.01 11.08
N MET A 535 -18.89 2.27 11.50
CA MET A 535 -17.72 1.44 11.16
C MET A 535 -17.38 0.47 12.29
N LYS A 536 -16.69 -0.61 11.92
CA LYS A 536 -16.23 -1.63 12.87
C LYS A 536 -15.13 -1.13 13.80
N ASP A 537 -14.31 -0.24 13.28
CA ASP A 537 -12.95 0.02 13.73
C ASP A 537 -12.63 1.49 13.95
N ILE A 538 -13.53 2.39 13.54
CA ILE A 538 -13.37 3.84 13.68
C ILE A 538 -14.61 4.39 14.38
N LYS A 539 -14.39 5.30 15.33
CA LYS A 539 -15.43 6.15 15.91
C LYS A 539 -15.14 7.62 15.64
N VAL A 540 -16.20 8.37 15.35
CA VAL A 540 -16.14 9.81 15.10
C VAL A 540 -17.18 10.52 15.97
N ASP A 541 -16.72 11.47 16.77
CA ASP A 541 -17.59 12.39 17.49
C ASP A 541 -17.80 13.68 16.68
N VAL A 542 -18.76 13.64 15.74
CA VAL A 542 -19.06 14.75 14.83
C VAL A 542 -19.44 16.04 15.61
N SER A 543 -19.98 15.91 16.82
CA SER A 543 -20.36 17.07 17.63
C SER A 543 -19.16 17.96 17.99
N ARG A 544 -17.96 17.38 18.12
CA ARG A 544 -16.71 18.12 18.36
C ARG A 544 -16.31 19.00 17.18
N LEU A 545 -16.75 18.67 15.96
CA LEU A 545 -16.40 19.42 14.75
C LEU A 545 -17.09 20.78 14.66
N LEU A 546 -18.26 20.93 15.31
CA LEU A 546 -18.99 22.20 15.36
C LEU A 546 -18.39 23.17 16.40
N GLY A 547 -17.94 22.64 17.53
CA GLY A 547 -17.55 23.47 18.68
C GLY A 547 -18.75 24.11 19.39
N LYS A 548 -18.51 24.89 20.45
CA LYS A 548 -19.55 25.36 21.38
C LYS A 548 -20.37 26.58 20.91
N LYS A 549 -20.09 27.14 19.73
CA LYS A 549 -20.55 28.48 19.32
C LYS A 549 -21.48 28.52 18.10
N VAL A 550 -21.96 27.38 17.61
CA VAL A 550 -22.79 27.33 16.40
C VAL A 550 -24.24 27.08 16.77
N ASP A 551 -25.12 27.91 16.21
CA ASP A 551 -26.55 27.69 16.23
C ASP A 551 -26.88 26.46 15.38
N ALA A 552 -27.28 25.36 16.04
CA ALA A 552 -27.57 24.09 15.40
C ALA A 552 -28.87 24.14 14.56
N ASP A 553 -29.70 25.17 14.73
CA ASP A 553 -30.94 25.36 14.00
C ASP A 553 -30.73 26.13 12.68
N ASN A 554 -29.55 26.73 12.47
CA ASN A 554 -29.16 27.37 11.23
C ASN A 554 -28.31 26.44 10.34
N ALA A 555 -28.94 25.89 9.30
CA ALA A 555 -28.29 24.95 8.38
C ALA A 555 -27.06 25.52 7.69
N GLU A 556 -27.12 26.77 7.30
CA GLU A 556 -26.03 27.44 6.60
C GLU A 556 -24.83 27.62 7.53
N ALA A 557 -25.06 28.08 8.76
CA ALA A 557 -24.02 28.23 9.77
C ALA A 557 -23.37 26.88 10.13
N VAL A 558 -24.18 25.81 10.22
CA VAL A 558 -23.69 24.43 10.47
C VAL A 558 -22.80 23.96 9.32
N ILE A 559 -23.25 24.11 8.06
CA ILE A 559 -22.48 23.68 6.88
C ILE A 559 -21.17 24.47 6.78
N GLU A 560 -21.21 25.78 6.96
CA GLU A 560 -20.01 26.63 6.91
C GLU A 560 -19.02 26.27 8.00
N ARG A 561 -19.51 26.00 9.23
CA ARG A 561 -18.64 25.56 10.31
C ARG A 561 -18.00 24.20 10.00
N LEU A 562 -18.79 23.23 9.56
CA LEU A 562 -18.27 21.90 9.22
C LEU A 562 -17.27 21.99 8.06
N ALA A 563 -17.54 22.82 7.06
CA ALA A 563 -16.60 23.07 5.96
C ALA A 563 -15.30 23.71 6.46
N ALA A 564 -15.37 24.69 7.34
CA ALA A 564 -14.19 25.31 7.95
C ALA A 564 -13.36 24.29 8.74
N THR A 565 -13.98 23.35 9.45
CA THR A 565 -13.27 22.33 10.23
C THR A 565 -12.75 21.17 9.37
N LEU A 566 -13.54 20.69 8.39
CA LEU A 566 -13.21 19.50 7.60
C LEU A 566 -12.37 19.80 6.36
N LEU A 567 -12.56 20.97 5.76
CA LEU A 567 -11.90 21.38 4.52
C LEU A 567 -10.83 22.45 4.74
N HIS A 568 -10.89 23.19 5.87
CA HIS A 568 -10.05 24.36 6.14
C HIS A 568 -10.13 25.45 5.05
N GLN A 569 -11.23 25.45 4.29
CA GLN A 569 -11.51 26.39 3.20
C GLN A 569 -13.03 26.45 2.94
N PRO A 570 -13.54 27.53 2.34
CA PRO A 570 -14.96 27.61 2.00
C PRO A 570 -15.34 26.60 0.90
N LEU A 571 -16.60 26.18 0.94
CA LEU A 571 -17.23 25.44 -0.16
C LEU A 571 -17.48 26.37 -1.34
N SER A 572 -17.49 25.81 -2.56
CA SER A 572 -18.03 26.54 -3.71
C SER A 572 -19.55 26.75 -3.55
N ASP A 573 -20.07 27.83 -4.15
CA ASP A 573 -21.50 28.14 -4.12
C ASP A 573 -22.34 26.98 -4.68
N ALA A 574 -21.84 26.31 -5.73
CA ALA A 574 -22.50 25.15 -6.34
C ALA A 574 -22.58 23.95 -5.39
N THR A 575 -21.49 23.64 -4.67
CA THR A 575 -21.49 22.58 -3.66
C THR A 575 -22.39 22.96 -2.49
N LYS A 576 -22.27 24.18 -1.96
CA LYS A 576 -23.09 24.67 -0.84
C LYS A 576 -24.59 24.58 -1.14
N ALA A 577 -25.02 25.06 -2.32
CA ALA A 577 -26.42 24.96 -2.75
C ALA A 577 -26.88 23.50 -2.88
N THR A 578 -26.01 22.60 -3.32
CA THR A 578 -26.33 21.18 -3.44
C THR A 578 -26.46 20.50 -2.08
N LEU A 579 -25.61 20.84 -1.11
CA LEU A 579 -25.70 20.35 0.26
C LEU A 579 -26.99 20.82 0.95
N LEU A 580 -27.31 22.12 0.86
CA LEU A 580 -28.53 22.70 1.44
C LEU A 580 -29.80 22.01 0.90
N ARG A 581 -29.86 21.77 -0.41
CA ARG A 581 -30.97 20.99 -1.02
C ARG A 581 -31.02 19.54 -0.53
N SER A 582 -29.86 18.92 -0.30
CA SER A 582 -29.76 17.50 0.08
C SER A 582 -30.12 17.20 1.53
N LEU A 583 -30.03 18.22 2.39
CA LEU A 583 -30.38 18.14 3.80
C LEU A 583 -31.88 18.39 4.05
N ASP A 584 -32.68 18.63 3.01
CA ASP A 584 -34.14 18.90 3.07
C ASP A 584 -34.49 19.93 4.16
N VAL A 585 -33.72 21.03 4.19
CA VAL A 585 -33.93 22.15 5.12
C VAL A 585 -35.24 22.84 4.75
N LYS A 586 -36.36 22.26 5.20
CA LYS A 586 -37.66 22.92 5.29
C LYS A 586 -37.67 23.72 6.59
N GLU A 587 -38.26 24.91 6.57
CA GLU A 587 -38.33 25.81 7.72
C GLU A 587 -38.72 25.05 9.01
N GLY A 588 -37.88 25.19 10.06
CA GLY A 588 -38.16 24.68 11.41
C GLY A 588 -37.70 23.25 11.74
N ARG A 589 -36.85 22.59 10.93
CA ARG A 589 -36.27 21.27 11.28
C ARG A 589 -34.78 21.36 11.63
N THR A 590 -34.37 20.64 12.68
CA THR A 590 -32.98 20.44 13.08
C THR A 590 -32.19 19.69 11.99
N ILE A 591 -30.97 20.16 11.68
CA ILE A 591 -30.11 19.56 10.67
C ILE A 591 -29.48 18.26 11.21
N ASP A 592 -29.48 17.21 10.39
CA ASP A 592 -28.67 16.02 10.65
C ASP A 592 -27.19 16.34 10.41
N ILE A 593 -26.48 16.70 11.48
CA ILE A 593 -25.07 17.10 11.47
C ILE A 593 -24.18 15.97 10.96
N LYS A 594 -24.49 14.71 11.28
CA LYS A 594 -23.71 13.55 10.82
C LYS A 594 -23.81 13.43 9.31
N LYS A 595 -25.03 13.49 8.77
CA LYS A 595 -25.26 13.49 7.33
C LYS A 595 -24.61 14.68 6.64
N ALA A 596 -24.68 15.88 7.22
CA ALA A 596 -24.02 17.08 6.69
C ALA A 596 -22.50 16.90 6.59
N ALA A 597 -21.86 16.40 7.65
CA ALA A 597 -20.43 16.11 7.67
C ALA A 597 -20.06 15.04 6.62
N GLY A 598 -20.84 13.96 6.50
CA GLY A 598 -20.62 12.91 5.50
C GLY A 598 -20.74 13.44 4.07
N LEU A 599 -21.70 14.32 3.79
CA LEU A 599 -21.84 14.94 2.47
C LEU A 599 -20.69 15.92 2.15
N ILE A 600 -20.17 16.65 3.15
CA ILE A 600 -18.99 17.52 2.98
C ILE A 600 -17.74 16.69 2.66
N LEU A 601 -17.52 15.57 3.36
CA LEU A 601 -16.43 14.64 3.03
C LEU A 601 -16.61 14.02 1.63
N GLY A 602 -17.85 13.83 1.19
CA GLY A 602 -18.16 13.37 -0.17
C GLY A 602 -17.96 14.41 -1.27
N SER A 603 -17.64 15.67 -0.94
CA SER A 603 -17.64 16.77 -1.92
C SER A 603 -16.41 16.80 -2.83
N PRO A 604 -16.49 17.45 -4.01
CA PRO A 604 -15.32 17.66 -4.88
C PRO A 604 -14.14 18.33 -4.16
N GLU A 605 -14.42 19.20 -3.21
CA GLU A 605 -13.43 19.89 -2.39
C GLU A 605 -12.61 18.93 -1.53
N PHE A 606 -13.26 17.96 -0.88
CA PHE A 606 -12.55 17.01 -0.03
C PHE A 606 -11.86 15.90 -0.82
N GLN A 607 -12.43 15.48 -1.96
CA GLN A 607 -11.85 14.41 -2.78
C GLN A 607 -10.56 14.80 -3.51
N ARG A 608 -10.25 16.10 -3.58
CA ARG A 608 -9.06 16.64 -4.26
C ARG A 608 -7.94 16.98 -3.28
N ARG A 609 -6.70 17.01 -3.75
CA ARG A 609 -5.52 17.48 -3.02
C ARG A 609 -4.60 18.28 -3.93
#